data_AF-A0A8H4UX60-F1
#
_entry.id   AF-A0A8H4UX60-F1
#
_cell.length_a   1.000
_cell.length_b   1.000
_cell.length_c   1.000
_cell.angle_alpha   90.00
_cell.angle_beta   90.00
_cell.angle_gamma   90.00
#
_symmetry.space_group_name_H-M   'P 1'
#
loop_
_entity.id
_entity.type
_entity.pdbx_description
1 polymer ?
#
loop_
_entity_poly.entity_id
_entity_poly.type
_entity_poly.pdbx_seq_one_letter_code
_entity_poly.pdbx_strand_id
1 'polypeptide(L)'
;MLVSSLIRIVLWLTALVSHVQGQSSCVVDYSQYVNAFMGSEGPTPGDGFGGGDIFVGGARPFGVVKFGLDSTAVNWTTAVLNGGWTPKGNVTAFTMMHESGTGGAPKYGVIPQMPLTSIEAPVNLLDNQTYAQSRVSFFLA
;
A
#
# COMPACT_ATOMS: atom_id res chain seq x y z
N MET A 1 -30.74 -34.81 47.67
CA MET A 1 -30.25 -35.09 46.30
C MET A 1 -30.89 -34.20 45.23
N LEU A 2 -32.18 -33.83 45.32
CA LEU A 2 -32.85 -32.97 44.32
C LEU A 2 -32.31 -31.53 44.25
N VAL A 3 -32.01 -30.91 45.40
CA VAL A 3 -31.59 -29.50 45.50
C VAL A 3 -30.23 -29.24 44.83
N SER A 4 -29.30 -30.21 44.91
CA SER A 4 -27.99 -30.09 44.26
C SER A 4 -28.04 -30.18 42.74
N SER A 5 -29.06 -30.85 42.17
CA SER A 5 -29.25 -30.94 40.72
C SER A 5 -29.81 -29.65 40.13
N LEU A 6 -30.74 -28.98 40.82
CA LEU A 6 -31.25 -27.67 40.40
C LEU A 6 -30.17 -26.60 40.37
N ILE A 7 -29.31 -26.53 41.39
CA ILE A 7 -28.21 -25.57 41.46
C ILE A 7 -27.21 -25.78 40.31
N ARG A 8 -26.90 -27.03 39.97
CA ARG A 8 -26.03 -27.35 38.84
C ARG A 8 -26.65 -26.95 37.50
N ILE A 9 -27.94 -27.19 37.31
CA ILE A 9 -28.65 -26.79 36.07
C ILE A 9 -28.67 -25.27 35.92
N VAL A 10 -28.94 -24.54 37.00
CA VAL A 10 -28.93 -23.07 37.00
C VAL A 10 -27.52 -22.53 36.69
N LEU A 11 -26.47 -23.10 37.30
CA LEU A 11 -25.09 -22.72 37.02
C LEU A 11 -24.66 -23.03 35.58
N TRP A 12 -25.14 -24.14 34.99
CA TRP A 12 -24.90 -24.46 33.59
C TRP A 12 -25.67 -23.52 32.65
N LEU A 13 -26.91 -23.15 32.98
CA LEU A 13 -27.68 -22.19 32.18
C LEU A 13 -27.04 -20.79 32.22
N THR A 14 -26.59 -20.31 33.38
CA THR A 14 -25.95 -18.99 33.48
C THR A 14 -24.59 -18.96 32.78
N ALA A 15 -23.82 -20.05 32.83
CA ALA A 15 -22.60 -20.20 32.06
C ALA A 15 -22.88 -20.21 30.55
N LEU A 16 -23.95 -20.87 30.09
CA LEU A 16 -24.33 -20.91 28.68
C LEU A 16 -24.73 -19.52 28.17
N VAL A 17 -25.54 -18.77 28.93
CA VAL A 17 -25.99 -17.41 28.56
C VAL A 17 -24.81 -16.44 28.47
N SER A 18 -23.82 -16.55 29.36
CA SER A 18 -22.62 -15.70 29.33
C SER A 18 -21.66 -16.02 28.18
N HIS A 19 -21.71 -17.23 27.60
CA HIS A 19 -20.97 -17.57 26.37
C HIS A 19 -21.64 -17.05 25.08
N VAL A 20 -22.96 -16.85 25.08
CA VAL A 20 -23.70 -16.31 23.91
C VAL A 20 -23.53 -14.79 23.77
N GLN A 21 -23.11 -14.09 24.82
CA GLN A 21 -22.92 -12.63 24.82
C GLN A 21 -21.52 -12.18 24.35
N GLY A 22 -20.78 -13.04 23.65
CA GLY A 22 -19.54 -12.65 22.96
C GLY A 22 -19.82 -11.52 21.99
N GLN A 23 -19.50 -10.30 22.42
CA GLN A 23 -19.84 -9.06 21.73
C GLN A 23 -19.26 -9.06 20.31
N SER A 24 -20.13 -8.98 19.30
CA SER A 24 -19.75 -8.43 18.00
C SER A 24 -19.49 -6.95 18.18
N SER A 25 -18.24 -6.58 18.48
CA SER A 25 -17.76 -5.22 18.28
C SER A 25 -18.01 -4.86 16.83
N CYS A 26 -18.84 -3.84 16.58
CA CYS A 26 -18.84 -3.14 15.30
C CYS A 26 -17.48 -2.43 15.20
N VAL A 27 -16.50 -3.13 14.62
CA VAL A 27 -15.24 -2.51 14.26
C VAL A 27 -15.54 -1.53 13.14
N VAL A 28 -15.51 -0.24 13.46
CA VAL A 28 -15.60 0.81 12.45
C VAL A 28 -14.28 0.81 11.68
N ASP A 29 -14.34 0.43 10.41
CA ASP A 29 -13.19 0.51 9.52
C ASP A 29 -12.98 1.96 9.08
N TYR A 30 -11.97 2.64 9.62
CA TYR A 30 -11.62 4.00 9.20
C TYR A 30 -10.73 4.03 7.96
N SER A 31 -10.16 2.90 7.53
CA SER A 31 -9.24 2.86 6.39
C SER A 31 -9.92 3.23 5.08
N GLN A 32 -11.24 3.00 4.99
CA GLN A 32 -12.08 3.39 3.84
C GLN A 32 -12.05 4.89 3.51
N TYR A 33 -11.67 5.76 4.45
CA TYR A 33 -11.60 7.21 4.23
C TYR A 33 -10.23 7.67 3.73
N VAL A 34 -9.23 6.78 3.67
CA VAL A 34 -7.86 7.12 3.28
C VAL A 34 -7.71 6.97 1.77
N ASN A 35 -7.43 8.08 1.09
CA ASN A 35 -6.99 8.05 -0.30
C ASN A 35 -5.46 8.13 -0.36
N ALA A 36 -4.80 7.00 -0.64
CA ALA A 36 -3.34 6.92 -0.75
C ALA A 36 -2.76 7.74 -1.92
N PHE A 37 -3.58 8.13 -2.90
CA PHE A 37 -3.16 8.96 -4.03
C PHE A 37 -3.27 10.46 -3.76
N MET A 38 -3.76 10.87 -2.58
CA MET A 38 -3.89 12.29 -2.25
C MET A 38 -2.51 12.96 -2.21
N GLY A 39 -2.30 13.95 -3.08
CA GLY A 39 -1.01 14.64 -3.23
C GLY A 39 -0.03 13.94 -4.19
N SER A 40 -0.44 12.87 -4.88
CA SER A 40 0.41 12.20 -5.89
C SER A 40 0.55 12.96 -7.21
N GLU A 41 -0.32 13.94 -7.46
CA GLU A 41 -0.40 14.71 -8.70
C GLU A 41 -0.42 16.20 -8.37
N GLY A 42 0.29 16.99 -9.18
CA GLY A 42 0.35 18.44 -9.04
C GLY A 42 -0.73 19.17 -9.85
N PRO A 43 -0.52 20.48 -10.10
CA PRO A 43 -1.47 21.30 -10.88
C PRO A 43 -1.62 20.85 -12.34
N THR A 44 -0.62 20.14 -12.89
CA THR A 44 -0.62 19.64 -14.26
C THR A 44 -1.03 18.17 -14.28
N PRO A 45 -2.12 17.80 -14.95
CA PRO A 45 -2.55 16.40 -15.01
C PRO A 45 -1.49 15.47 -15.62
N GLY A 46 -1.25 14.34 -14.96
CA GLY A 46 -0.24 13.33 -15.29
C GLY A 46 1.13 13.61 -14.70
N ASP A 47 1.37 14.79 -14.10
CA ASP A 47 2.67 15.17 -13.54
C ASP A 47 2.64 15.12 -12.00
N GLY A 48 3.72 14.62 -11.42
CA GLY A 48 3.93 14.67 -9.97
C GLY A 48 4.40 16.05 -9.50
N PHE A 49 5.01 16.84 -10.40
CA PHE A 49 5.59 18.13 -10.03
C PHE A 49 4.54 19.13 -9.50
N GLY A 50 4.86 19.76 -8.37
CA GLY A 50 3.91 20.63 -7.65
C GLY A 50 2.87 19.87 -6.83
N GLY A 51 2.91 18.53 -6.82
CA GLY A 51 2.23 17.69 -5.85
C GLY A 51 3.01 17.61 -4.53
N GLY A 52 2.86 16.50 -3.80
CA GLY A 52 3.44 16.29 -2.48
C GLY A 52 4.65 15.36 -2.41
N ASP A 53 5.11 14.77 -3.53
CA ASP A 53 6.12 13.69 -3.54
C ASP A 53 5.80 12.60 -2.49
N ILE A 54 4.52 12.19 -2.49
CA ILE A 54 3.99 11.24 -1.51
C ILE A 54 4.31 9.80 -1.90
N PHE A 55 4.38 8.93 -0.90
CA PHE A 55 4.49 7.49 -1.12
C PHE A 55 3.11 6.87 -1.38
N VAL A 56 3.00 6.08 -2.45
CA VAL A 56 1.83 5.25 -2.77
C VAL A 56 2.20 3.77 -2.62
N GLY A 57 1.75 3.15 -1.54
CA GLY A 57 1.98 1.73 -1.30
C GLY A 57 1.57 1.25 0.08
N GLY A 58 1.95 0.02 0.41
CA GLY A 58 1.68 -0.60 1.70
C GLY A 58 2.72 -0.23 2.76
N ALA A 59 2.27 0.26 3.90
CA ALA A 59 3.09 0.48 5.08
C ALA A 59 2.29 0.23 6.36
N ARG A 60 3.00 -0.06 7.45
CA ARG A 60 2.43 -0.05 8.80
C ARG A 60 2.65 1.34 9.42
N PRO A 61 1.80 1.79 10.36
CA PRO A 61 2.08 3.01 11.13
C PRO A 61 3.47 2.92 11.76
N PHE A 62 4.32 3.92 11.47
CA PHE A 62 5.72 3.99 11.91
C PHE A 62 6.60 2.80 11.49
N GLY A 63 6.18 2.06 10.46
CA GLY A 63 6.96 0.96 9.90
C GLY A 63 8.18 1.45 9.12
N VAL A 64 9.28 0.68 9.19
CA VAL A 64 10.50 0.96 8.42
C VAL A 64 10.27 0.69 6.92
N VAL A 65 9.52 -0.38 6.61
CA VAL A 65 9.23 -0.78 5.24
C VAL A 65 8.08 0.04 4.68
N LYS A 66 8.33 0.63 3.51
CA LYS A 66 7.34 1.31 2.67
C LYS A 66 7.36 0.61 1.32
N PHE A 67 6.57 -0.45 1.21
CA PHE A 67 6.54 -1.30 0.03
C PHE A 67 5.61 -0.69 -1.02
N GLY A 68 6.16 -0.27 -2.16
CA GLY A 68 5.41 0.44 -3.17
C GLY A 68 5.91 0.17 -4.58
N LEU A 69 5.09 0.58 -5.53
CA LEU A 69 5.41 0.54 -6.94
C LEU A 69 6.26 1.75 -7.31
N ASP A 70 7.41 1.51 -7.95
CA ASP A 70 8.24 2.55 -8.52
C ASP A 70 7.88 2.83 -9.98
N SER A 71 8.02 4.09 -10.35
CA SER A 71 7.71 4.54 -11.70
C SER A 71 8.63 5.63 -12.23
N THR A 72 8.73 5.71 -13.55
CA THR A 72 9.51 6.75 -14.22
C THR A 72 8.83 8.11 -14.13
N ALA A 73 9.60 9.19 -14.25
CA ALA A 73 9.04 10.50 -14.53
C ALA A 73 8.78 10.66 -16.04
N VAL A 74 7.73 11.40 -16.40
CA VAL A 74 7.50 11.84 -17.80
C VAL A 74 8.54 12.88 -18.20
N ASN A 75 8.93 13.73 -17.24
CA ASN A 75 9.97 14.75 -17.41
C ASN A 75 10.98 14.64 -16.26
N TRP A 76 12.23 14.32 -16.61
CA TRP A 76 13.31 14.16 -15.63
C TRP A 76 13.77 15.48 -14.99
N THR A 77 13.52 16.62 -15.63
CA THR A 77 13.85 17.95 -15.07
C THR A 77 12.91 18.35 -13.94
N THR A 78 11.68 17.82 -13.93
CA THR A 78 10.66 18.09 -12.91
C THR A 78 10.33 16.88 -12.06
N ALA A 79 11.17 15.84 -12.11
CA ALA A 79 10.92 14.58 -11.42
C ALA A 79 10.88 14.74 -9.90
N VAL A 80 9.76 14.33 -9.31
CA VAL A 80 9.58 14.12 -7.87
C VAL A 80 9.30 12.64 -7.66
N LEU A 81 10.25 11.94 -7.03
CA LEU A 81 10.32 10.48 -7.06
C LEU A 81 10.87 9.89 -5.76
N ASN A 82 10.94 10.65 -4.66
CA ASN A 82 11.35 10.06 -3.37
C ASN A 82 10.28 9.09 -2.85
N GLY A 83 9.01 9.36 -3.17
CA GLY A 83 7.89 8.47 -2.89
C GLY A 83 7.75 7.29 -3.85
N GLY A 84 8.58 7.21 -4.91
CA GLY A 84 8.57 6.15 -5.92
C GLY A 84 7.46 6.27 -6.98
N TRP A 85 6.46 7.12 -6.75
CA TRP A 85 5.25 7.18 -7.55
C TRP A 85 5.14 8.43 -8.42
N THR A 86 4.76 8.25 -9.69
CA THR A 86 4.25 9.31 -10.57
C THR A 86 2.90 8.90 -11.19
N PRO A 87 2.00 9.86 -11.46
CA PRO A 87 0.71 9.57 -12.08
C PRO A 87 0.81 8.91 -13.46
N LYS A 88 1.79 9.32 -14.29
CA LYS A 88 1.94 8.88 -15.70
C LYS A 88 3.29 8.22 -16.03
N GLY A 89 3.90 7.53 -15.08
CA GLY A 89 5.16 6.79 -15.29
C GLY A 89 4.99 5.34 -15.74
N ASN A 90 6.03 4.80 -16.38
CA ASN A 90 6.17 3.36 -16.55
C ASN A 90 6.58 2.73 -15.22
N VAL A 91 6.02 1.58 -14.90
CA VAL A 91 6.40 0.75 -13.75
C VAL A 91 7.80 0.21 -13.98
N THR A 92 8.68 0.39 -13.01
CA THR A 92 10.08 -0.07 -13.09
C THR A 92 10.37 -1.22 -12.14
N ALA A 93 9.79 -1.22 -10.94
CA ALA A 93 9.92 -2.27 -9.94
C ALA A 93 8.89 -2.07 -8.80
N PHE A 94 8.86 -3.01 -7.87
CA PHE A 94 8.41 -2.77 -6.49
C PHE A 94 9.63 -2.68 -5.59
N THR A 95 9.72 -1.65 -4.74
CA THR A 95 10.84 -1.49 -3.79
C THR A 95 10.32 -1.36 -2.35
N MET A 96 11.23 -1.48 -1.39
CA MET A 96 10.88 -1.60 0.03
C MET A 96 11.09 -0.34 0.86
N MET A 97 11.72 0.69 0.29
CA MET A 97 12.11 1.90 1.01
C MET A 97 11.82 3.14 0.17
N HIS A 98 11.03 4.05 0.73
CA HIS A 98 10.62 5.32 0.14
C HIS A 98 10.64 6.42 1.18
N GLU A 99 10.64 7.66 0.73
CA GLU A 99 10.43 8.81 1.60
C GLU A 99 9.28 9.65 1.08
N SER A 100 8.35 10.02 1.96
CA SER A 100 7.10 10.64 1.58
C SER A 100 7.12 12.11 2.00
N GLY A 101 6.86 13.03 1.07
CA GLY A 101 6.78 14.47 1.38
C GLY A 101 8.09 15.23 1.25
N THR A 102 9.16 14.62 0.72
CA THR A 102 10.48 15.24 0.65
C THR A 102 10.78 15.83 -0.71
N GLY A 103 11.37 17.03 -0.74
CA GLY A 103 11.90 17.61 -1.98
C GLY A 103 13.31 17.15 -2.34
N GLY A 104 13.83 17.70 -3.44
CA GLY A 104 15.17 17.42 -3.94
C GLY A 104 15.23 16.20 -4.87
N ALA A 105 16.44 15.84 -5.31
CA ALA A 105 16.64 14.73 -6.23
C ALA A 105 16.29 13.38 -5.58
N PRO A 106 15.75 12.42 -6.35
CA PRO A 106 15.34 11.11 -5.84
C PRO A 106 16.54 10.31 -5.29
N LYS A 107 16.38 9.78 -4.08
CA LYS A 107 17.42 9.00 -3.37
C LYS A 107 16.96 7.63 -2.87
N TYR A 108 15.66 7.37 -2.89
CA TYR A 108 15.03 6.15 -2.39
C TYR A 108 14.58 5.23 -3.55
N GLY A 109 13.81 4.19 -3.25
CA GLY A 109 13.51 3.12 -4.21
C GLY A 109 14.57 2.02 -4.17
N VAL A 110 14.96 1.57 -2.97
CA VAL A 110 15.99 0.52 -2.81
C VAL A 110 15.40 -0.86 -2.56
N ILE A 111 16.19 -1.87 -2.95
CA ILE A 111 15.84 -3.30 -2.96
C ILE A 111 14.69 -3.60 -3.95
N PRO A 112 14.93 -3.39 -5.26
CA PRO A 112 13.91 -3.58 -6.29
C PRO A 112 13.61 -5.06 -6.52
N GLN A 113 12.33 -5.35 -6.72
CA GLN A 113 11.80 -6.64 -7.15
C GLN A 113 10.86 -6.36 -8.33
N MET A 114 11.20 -6.88 -9.52
CA MET A 114 10.32 -6.79 -10.69
C MET A 114 9.87 -8.19 -11.09
N PRO A 115 8.58 -8.54 -10.95
CA PRO A 115 8.08 -9.80 -11.46
C PRO A 115 8.07 -9.75 -13.00
N LEU A 116 8.77 -10.68 -13.63
CA LEU A 116 8.86 -10.80 -15.08
C LEU A 116 8.22 -12.13 -15.52
N THR A 117 7.42 -12.07 -16.58
CA THR A 117 6.80 -13.26 -17.18
C THR A 117 7.74 -14.02 -18.12
N SER A 118 8.80 -13.36 -18.59
CA SER A 118 9.88 -13.94 -19.39
C SER A 118 11.17 -13.16 -19.15
N ILE A 119 12.30 -13.83 -19.36
CA ILE A 119 13.65 -13.24 -19.35
C ILE A 119 14.34 -13.35 -20.73
N GLU A 120 13.58 -13.79 -21.74
CA GLU A 120 14.07 -13.86 -23.12
C GLU A 120 14.22 -12.44 -23.71
N ALA A 121 15.01 -12.34 -24.79
CA ALA A 121 15.17 -11.08 -25.50
C ALA A 121 13.79 -10.50 -25.88
N PRO A 122 13.55 -9.19 -25.65
CA PRO A 122 14.54 -8.12 -25.43
C PRO A 122 14.89 -7.83 -23.95
N VAL A 123 14.48 -8.64 -22.98
CA VAL A 123 14.67 -8.36 -21.55
C VAL A 123 16.16 -8.43 -21.17
N ASN A 124 16.67 -7.36 -20.56
CA ASN A 124 17.97 -7.31 -19.91
C ASN A 124 17.77 -7.13 -18.41
N LEU A 125 18.12 -8.14 -17.60
CA LEU A 125 17.95 -8.11 -16.15
C LEU A 125 18.72 -6.97 -15.46
N LEU A 126 19.76 -6.43 -16.10
CA LEU A 126 20.57 -5.33 -15.57
C LEU A 126 20.07 -3.95 -16.02
N ASP A 127 19.07 -3.89 -16.90
CA ASP A 127 18.52 -2.64 -17.42
C ASP A 127 16.99 -2.64 -17.37
N ASN A 128 16.46 -1.90 -16.40
CA ASN A 128 15.02 -1.80 -16.20
C ASN A 128 14.27 -1.11 -17.34
N GLN A 129 14.94 -0.38 -18.23
CA GLN A 129 14.30 0.24 -19.37
C GLN A 129 13.81 -0.80 -20.39
N THR A 130 14.40 -2.00 -20.38
CA THR A 130 14.02 -3.09 -21.29
C THR A 130 12.73 -3.81 -20.88
N TYR A 131 12.30 -3.65 -19.63
CA TYR A 131 11.11 -4.31 -19.09
C TYR A 131 10.16 -3.36 -18.35
N ALA A 132 10.43 -2.06 -18.33
CA ALA A 132 9.51 -1.07 -17.77
C ALA A 132 8.27 -0.94 -18.66
N GLN A 133 7.08 -0.93 -18.04
CA GLN A 133 5.81 -0.96 -18.77
C GLN A 133 4.85 0.12 -18.30
N SER A 134 4.08 0.68 -19.22
CA SER A 134 2.99 1.58 -18.86
C SER A 134 1.89 0.83 -18.12
N ARG A 135 1.29 1.47 -17.11
CA ARG A 135 0.15 0.90 -16.38
C ARG A 135 -1.06 0.84 -17.30
N VAL A 136 -1.73 -0.32 -17.36
CA VAL A 136 -2.87 -0.56 -18.26
C VAL A 136 -4.21 -0.03 -17.72
N SER A 137 -4.25 0.40 -16.45
CA SER A 137 -5.42 1.04 -15.85
C SER A 137 -5.06 1.82 -14.58
N PHE A 138 -5.74 2.94 -14.36
CA PHE A 138 -5.81 3.60 -13.04
C PHE A 138 -6.76 2.77 -12.18
N PHE A 139 -6.30 2.19 -11.07
CA PHE A 139 -7.18 1.50 -10.14
C PHE A 139 -8.02 2.57 -9.44
N LEU A 140 -9.20 2.86 -9.98
CA LEU A 140 -10.25 3.58 -9.26
C LEU A 140 -10.73 2.63 -8.16
N ALA A 141 -10.13 2.78 -6.98
CA ALA A 141 -10.69 2.27 -5.73
C ALA A 141 -11.75 3.27 -5.23
#